data_AF-A0A920TXB7-F1
#
_entry.id   AF-A0A920TXB7-F1
#
_cell.length_a   1.000
_cell.length_b   1.000
_cell.length_c   1.000
_cell.angle_alpha   90.00
_cell.angle_beta   90.00
_cell.angle_gamma   90.00
#
_symmetry.space_group_name_H-M   'P 1'
#
loop_
_entity.id
_entity.type
_entity.pdbx_description
1 polymer ?
#
loop_
_entity_poly.entity_id
_entity_poly.type
_entity_poly.pdbx_seq_one_letter_code
_entity_poly.pdbx_strand_id
1 'polypeptide(L)' 'MDILNLNYAEFERFLFVLFRVGAMIIFVPILGSRQIPGAVKIGLMLFLSIAIFPLVQDRPIPEPKGLF' A
#
# COMPACT_ATOMS: atom_id res chain seq x y z
N MET A 1 10.58 11.96 -16.18
CA MET A 1 9.58 11.40 -15.25
C MET A 1 9.96 11.91 -13.87
N ASP A 2 9.43 13.06 -13.48
CA ASP A 2 9.65 13.63 -12.14
C ASP A 2 8.97 12.72 -11.12
N ILE A 3 9.72 11.76 -10.60
CA ILE A 3 9.30 10.68 -9.70
C ILE A 3 8.62 11.21 -8.41
N LEU A 4 8.80 12.50 -8.12
CA LEU A 4 8.30 13.19 -6.93
C LEU A 4 7.31 14.33 -7.26
N ASN A 5 6.90 14.49 -8.52
CA ASN A 5 5.81 15.40 -8.88
C ASN A 5 4.47 14.68 -8.62
N LEU A 6 4.21 14.36 -7.36
CA LEU A 6 3.04 13.61 -6.93
C LEU A 6 1.81 14.50 -7.01
N ASN A 7 0.91 14.18 -7.94
CA ASN A 7 -0.44 14.73 -7.92
C ASN A 7 -1.15 14.28 -6.62
N TYR A 8 -2.06 15.09 -6.09
CA TYR A 8 -2.79 14.79 -4.85
C TYR A 8 -3.45 13.39 -4.90
N ALA A 9 -4.05 13.05 -6.03
CA ALA A 9 -4.67 11.74 -6.25
C ALA A 9 -3.66 10.58 -6.24
N GLU A 10 -2.44 10.78 -6.71
CA GLU A 10 -1.40 9.75 -6.71
C GLU A 10 -0.85 9.52 -5.30
N PHE A 11 -0.70 10.59 -4.52
CA PHE A 11 -0.31 10.49 -3.12
C PHE A 11 -1.36 9.74 -2.29
N GLU A 12 -2.64 10.05 -2.47
CA GLU A 12 -3.73 9.33 -1.82
C GLU A 12 -3.73 7.83 -2.17
N ARG A 13 -3.57 7.51 -3.45
CA ARG A 13 -3.45 6.12 -3.92
C ARG A 13 -2.26 5.40 -3.31
N PHE A 14 -1.10 6.07 -3.22
CA PHE A 14 0.07 5.52 -2.57
C PHE A 14 -0.18 5.21 -1.10
N LEU A 15 -0.87 6.10 -0.38
CA LEU A 15 -1.26 5.87 1.01
C LEU A 15 -2.15 4.62 1.15
N PHE A 16 -3.13 4.42 0.26
CA PHE A 16 -3.94 3.20 0.28
C PHE A 16 -3.11 1.92 0.08
N VAL A 17 -2.14 1.94 -0.84
CA VAL A 17 -1.21 0.83 -1.04
C VAL A 17 -0.37 0.60 0.21
N LEU A 18 0.18 1.67 0.79
CA LEU A 18 0.98 1.62 2.01
C LEU A 18 0.22 1.00 3.18
N PHE A 19 -1.01 1.44 3.42
CA PHE A 19 -1.83 0.88 4.50
C PHE A 19 -2.22 -0.58 4.22
N ARG A 20 -2.48 -0.95 2.97
CA ARG A 20 -2.82 -2.33 2.60
C ARG A 20 -1.64 -3.28 2.81
N VAL A 21 -0.45 -2.90 2.32
CA VAL A 21 0.78 -3.67 2.52
C VAL A 21 1.16 -3.68 4.00
N GLY A 22 1.07 -2.53 4.67
CA GLY A 22 1.32 -2.40 6.10
C GLY A 22 0.46 -3.33 6.95
N ALA A 23 -0.84 -3.36 6.68
CA ALA A 23 -1.75 -4.30 7.33
C ALA A 23 -1.31 -5.76 7.08
N MET A 24 -1.02 -6.15 5.84
CA MET A 24 -0.57 -7.50 5.52
C MET A 24 0.69 -7.88 6.34
N ILE A 25 1.69 -6.99 6.39
CA ILE A 25 2.93 -7.25 7.14
C ILE A 25 2.69 -7.38 8.65
N ILE A 26 1.80 -6.57 9.22
CA ILE A 26 1.46 -6.61 10.66
C ILE A 26 0.71 -7.89 11.03
N PHE A 27 -0.22 -8.34 10.17
CA PHE A 27 -1.07 -9.50 10.45
C PHE A 27 -0.42 -10.85 10.06
N VAL A 28 0.62 -10.86 9.24
CA VAL A 28 1.35 -12.10 8.92
C VAL A 28 2.16 -12.57 10.14
N PRO A 29 2.02 -13.83 10.61
CA PRO A 29 2.62 -14.29 11.87
C PRO A 29 4.14 -14.11 11.95
N ILE A 30 4.85 -14.31 10.82
CA ILE A 30 6.31 -14.26 10.75
C ILE A 30 6.81 -12.81 10.79
N LEU A 31 6.32 -11.98 9.86
CA LEU A 31 6.78 -10.60 9.68
C LEU A 31 6.18 -9.62 10.70
N GLY A 32 4.99 -9.93 11.21
CA GLY A 32 4.30 -9.19 12.27
C GLY A 32 4.85 -9.47 13.67
N SER A 33 5.59 -10.57 13.85
CA SER A 33 6.13 -11.01 15.15
C SER A 33 6.97 -9.95 15.86
N ARG A 34 7.04 -10.04 17.19
CA ARG A 34 7.88 -9.14 18.01
C ARG A 34 9.39 -9.37 17.83
N GLN A 35 9.77 -10.42 17.12
CA GLN A 35 11.17 -10.73 16.81
C GLN A 35 11.76 -9.80 15.75
N ILE A 36 10.94 -9.26 14.84
CA ILE A 36 11.37 -8.32 13.81
C ILE A 36 11.37 -6.89 14.39
N PRO A 37 12.48 -6.14 14.32
CA PRO A 37 12.54 -4.75 14.79
C PRO A 37 11.54 -3.84 14.05
N GLY A 38 10.94 -2.89 14.76
CA GLY A 38 9.94 -1.98 14.19
C GLY A 38 10.45 -1.19 12.98
N ALA A 39 11.70 -0.72 13.02
CA ALA A 39 12.32 0.00 11.90
C ALA A 39 12.41 -0.85 10.63
N VAL A 40 12.71 -2.16 10.76
CA VAL A 40 12.76 -3.10 9.63
C VAL A 40 11.38 -3.29 9.03
N LYS A 41 10.33 -3.40 9.87
CA LYS A 41 8.95 -3.51 9.39
C LYS A 41 8.54 -2.27 8.59
N ILE A 42 8.81 -1.07 9.13
CA ILE A 42 8.47 0.20 8.47
C ILE A 42 9.20 0.30 7.12
N GLY A 43 10.51 0.02 7.11
CA GLY A 43 11.31 0.00 5.89
C GLY A 43 10.78 -0.99 4.85
N LEU A 44 10.44 -2.20 5.27
CA LEU A 44 9.86 -3.23 4.39
C LEU A 44 8.50 -2.81 3.82
N MET A 45 7.62 -2.22 4.64
CA MET A 45 6.33 -1.73 4.20
C MET A 45 6.47 -0.64 3.15
N LEU A 46 7.34 0.35 3.39
CA LEU A 46 7.61 1.42 2.42
C LEU A 46 8.24 0.88 1.14
N PHE A 47 9.25 0.02 1.25
CA PHE A 47 9.94 -0.58 0.11
C PHE A 47 8.98 -1.38 -0.78
N LEU A 48 8.19 -2.27 -0.19
CA LEU A 48 7.20 -3.06 -0.94
C LEU A 48 6.13 -2.17 -1.55
N SER A 49 5.69 -1.12 -0.85
CA SER A 49 4.69 -0.19 -1.38
C SER A 49 5.21 0.54 -2.62
N ILE A 50 6.44 1.06 -2.58
CA ILE A 50 7.08 1.71 -3.75
C ILE A 50 7.25 0.71 -4.91
N ALA A 51 7.70 -0.52 -4.61
CA ALA A 51 7.92 -1.55 -5.63
C ALA A 51 6.62 -2.02 -6.31
N ILE A 52 5.53 -2.11 -5.55
CA ILE A 52 4.24 -2.62 -6.04
C ILE A 52 3.37 -1.50 -6.62
N PHE A 53 3.55 -0.24 -6.18
CA PHE A 53 2.75 0.91 -6.64
C PHE A 53 2.52 0.99 -8.17
N PRO A 54 3.54 0.85 -9.05
CA PRO A 54 3.31 0.91 -10.50
C PRO A 54 2.52 -0.28 -11.07
N LEU A 55 2.35 -1.36 -10.31
CA LEU A 55 1.58 -2.54 -10.69
C LEU A 55 0.11 -2.43 -10.29
N VAL A 56 -0.24 -1.44 -9.46
CA VAL A 56 -1.61 -1.25 -9.00
C VAL A 56 -2.42 -0.63 -10.13
N GLN A 57 -3.37 -1.40 -10.66
CA GLN A 57 -4.26 -0.92 -11.70
C GLN A 57 -5.25 0.10 -11.14
N ASP A 58 -5.41 1.22 -11.84
CA ASP A 58 -6.50 2.16 -11.61
C ASP A 58 -7.82 1.56 -12.09
N ARG A 59 -8.38 0.67 -11.27
CA ARG A 59 -9.73 0.18 -11.50
C ARG A 59 -10.71 1.17 -10.89
N PRO A 60 -11.60 1.78 -11.70
CA PRO A 60 -12.70 2.54 -11.13
C PRO A 60 -13.50 1.64 -10.19
N ILE A 61 -13.91 2.19 -9.05
CA ILE A 61 -14.81 1.47 -8.13
C ILE A 61 -16.06 1.14 -8.95
N PRO A 62 -16.45 -0.14 -9.08
CA PRO A 62 -17.63 -0.50 -9.86
C PRO A 62 -18.83 0.24 -9.28
N GLU A 63 -19.66 0.81 -10.16
CA GLU A 63 -20.87 1.49 -9.73
C GLU A 63 -21.68 0.56 -8.82
N PRO A 64 -22.18 1.07 -7.68
CA PRO A 64 -22.99 0.26 -6.78
C PRO A 64 -24.19 -0.25 -7.56
N LYS A 65 -24.19 -1.55 -7.88
CA LYS A 65 -25.37 -2.24 -8.40
C LYS A 65 -26.36 -2.28 -7.25
N GLY A 66 -27.29 -1.33 -7.25
CA GLY A 66 -28.46 -1.38 -6.38
C GLY A 66 -29.22 -2.69 -6.57
N LEU A 67 -30.14 -2.97 -5.65
CA LEU A 67 -31.09 -4.08 -5.74
C LEU A 67 -32.16 -3.82 -6.83
N PHE A 68 -31.77 -3.64 -8.09
CA PHE A 68 -32.68 -3.62 -9.26
C PHE A 68 -31.98 -4.18 -10.49
#